data_AF-A6N1K8-F1
#
_entry.id   AF-A6N1K8-F1
#
_cell.length_a   1.000
_cell.length_b   1.000
_cell.length_c   1.000
_cell.angle_alpha   90.00
_cell.angle_beta   90.00
_cell.angle_gamma   90.00
#
_symmetry.space_group_name_H-M   'P 1'
#
loop_
_entity.id
_entity.type
_entity.pdbx_description
1 polymer ?
#
loop_
_entity_poly.entity_id
_entity_poly.type
_entity_poly.pdbx_seq_one_letter_code
_entity_poly.pdbx_strand_id
1 'polypeptide(L)'
;MDYAFDFIINNGGIDTEDDYPYKGKDERCDVNRKNAKVVTIDSYEDVTPNSETSLQKAVANQPVSVAIEAGGRAFQLYSSGIFTGKCGTALDHGVAAVGYGTENGKDYWIVRNSWGKSWGESGYVRMERNIKASSGKCGIAVEPSYPLKKGENPPNPGPTPPSPTPPPTVCDNYYTCPDSTTCCCIYEYGKYCYAWGCCPLEGATCCDDHYSCCPHEYPICNVQQGTCL
;
A
#
# COMPACT_ATOMS: atom_id res chain seq x y z
N MET A 1 -5.39 0.90 -12.91
CA MET A 1 -4.92 0.55 -11.52
C MET A 1 -5.41 -0.85 -11.14
N ASP A 2 -5.38 -1.77 -12.10
CA ASP A 2 -6.43 -2.79 -12.15
C ASP A 2 -6.09 -4.00 -11.29
N TYR A 3 -4.81 -4.32 -11.18
CA TYR A 3 -4.31 -5.35 -10.26
C TYR A 3 -4.66 -5.07 -8.79
N ALA A 4 -4.74 -3.80 -8.38
CA ALA A 4 -5.19 -3.47 -7.04
C ALA A 4 -6.69 -3.75 -6.87
N PHE A 5 -7.52 -3.47 -7.87
CA PHE A 5 -8.93 -3.83 -7.85
C PHE A 5 -9.13 -5.35 -7.86
N ASP A 6 -8.40 -6.07 -8.71
CA ASP A 6 -8.39 -7.53 -8.74
C ASP A 6 -8.02 -8.13 -7.38
N PHE A 7 -7.00 -7.57 -6.71
CA PHE A 7 -6.65 -7.99 -5.35
C PHE A 7 -7.83 -7.80 -4.39
N ILE A 8 -8.48 -6.63 -4.38
CA ILE A 8 -9.61 -6.35 -3.47
C ILE A 8 -10.76 -7.33 -3.72
N ILE A 9 -11.08 -7.63 -4.98
CA ILE A 9 -12.12 -8.60 -5.35
C ILE A 9 -11.76 -9.99 -4.83
N ASN A 10 -10.57 -10.48 -5.16
CA ASN A 10 -10.13 -11.83 -4.81
C ASN A 10 -9.85 -12.02 -3.31
N ASN A 11 -9.43 -10.97 -2.62
CA ASN A 11 -9.23 -10.97 -1.17
C ASN A 11 -10.56 -10.93 -0.40
N GLY A 12 -11.68 -10.62 -1.06
CA GLY A 12 -12.99 -10.46 -0.43
C GLY A 12 -13.13 -9.14 0.33
N GLY A 13 -12.38 -8.11 -0.09
CA GLY A 13 -12.44 -6.76 0.46
C GLY A 13 -11.09 -6.17 0.85
N ILE A 14 -11.15 -4.96 1.41
CA ILE A 14 -10.01 -4.19 1.92
C ILE A 14 -10.29 -3.67 3.32
N ASP A 15 -9.26 -3.67 4.16
CA ASP A 15 -9.29 -3.18 5.54
C ASP A 15 -9.32 -1.64 5.60
N THR A 16 -9.64 -1.10 6.78
CA THR A 16 -9.51 0.34 7.02
C THR A 16 -8.05 0.74 7.26
N GLU A 17 -7.74 2.02 7.13
CA GLU A 17 -6.41 2.54 7.50
C GLU A 17 -6.09 2.32 8.98
N ASP A 18 -7.10 2.38 9.86
CA ASP A 18 -6.89 2.13 11.30
C ASP A 18 -6.55 0.65 11.56
N ASP A 19 -7.23 -0.26 10.85
CA ASP A 19 -6.99 -1.70 10.93
C ASP A 19 -5.66 -2.11 10.29
N TYR A 20 -5.26 -1.48 9.17
CA TYR A 20 -4.00 -1.74 8.47
C TYR A 20 -3.29 -0.43 8.04
N PRO A 21 -2.58 0.26 8.96
CA PRO A 21 -1.95 1.55 8.71
C PRO A 21 -0.79 1.50 7.74
N TYR A 22 -0.68 2.53 6.93
CA TYR A 22 0.41 2.74 6.01
C TYR A 22 1.76 2.93 6.73
N LYS A 23 2.78 2.21 6.28
CA LYS A 23 4.13 2.23 6.85
C LYS A 23 5.18 2.94 5.99
N GLY A 24 4.84 3.31 4.76
CA GLY A 24 5.80 3.93 3.84
C GLY A 24 6.88 3.00 3.30
N LYS A 25 6.80 1.70 3.58
CA LYS A 25 7.70 0.65 3.09
C LYS A 25 6.91 -0.64 2.90
N ASP A 26 7.37 -1.48 1.97
CA ASP A 26 6.80 -2.82 1.78
C ASP A 26 7.19 -3.71 2.97
N GLU A 27 6.22 -4.41 3.53
CA GLU A 27 6.39 -5.33 4.66
C GLU A 27 5.70 -6.66 4.34
N ARG A 28 6.03 -7.70 5.10
CA ARG A 28 5.32 -8.97 4.99
C ARG A 28 3.84 -8.76 5.33
N CYS A 29 2.95 -9.36 4.53
CA CYS A 29 1.51 -9.32 4.77
C CYS A 29 1.18 -9.83 6.18
N ASP A 30 0.62 -8.95 7.00
CA ASP A 30 0.23 -9.27 8.37
C ASP A 30 -1.11 -10.01 8.37
N VAL A 31 -1.05 -11.31 8.65
CA VAL A 31 -2.21 -12.20 8.64
C VAL A 31 -3.20 -11.91 9.77
N ASN A 32 -2.77 -11.24 10.84
CA ASN A 32 -3.63 -10.86 11.96
C ASN A 32 -4.43 -9.60 11.64
N ARG A 33 -3.83 -8.67 10.87
CA ARG A 33 -4.46 -7.40 10.52
C ARG A 33 -5.37 -7.44 9.28
N LYS A 34 -5.13 -8.37 8.35
CA LYS A 34 -5.87 -8.47 7.06
C LYS A 34 -7.31 -8.99 7.14
N ASN A 35 -7.96 -8.84 8.30
CA ASN A 35 -9.17 -9.60 8.64
C ASN A 35 -10.46 -8.77 8.65
N ALA A 36 -10.38 -7.44 8.72
CA ALA A 36 -11.56 -6.59 8.84
C ALA A 36 -12.36 -6.51 7.53
N LYS A 37 -11.68 -6.37 6.39
CA LYS A 37 -12.27 -6.39 5.03
C LYS A 37 -13.57 -5.58 4.91
N VAL A 38 -13.56 -4.37 5.46
CA VAL A 38 -14.75 -3.54 5.71
C VAL A 38 -15.41 -3.05 4.41
N VAL A 39 -14.65 -2.96 3.32
CA VAL A 39 -15.18 -2.55 2.01
C VAL A 39 -14.92 -3.60 0.95
N THR A 40 -15.94 -3.92 0.15
CA THR A 40 -15.85 -4.81 -1.01
C THR A 40 -16.22 -4.08 -2.29
N ILE A 41 -15.64 -4.53 -3.40
CA ILE A 41 -16.03 -4.14 -4.77
C ILE A 41 -16.37 -5.41 -5.55
N ASP A 42 -17.26 -5.28 -6.53
CA ASP A 42 -17.78 -6.42 -7.29
C ASP A 42 -17.04 -6.62 -8.61
N SER A 43 -16.46 -5.54 -9.16
CA SER A 43 -15.71 -5.52 -10.41
C SER A 43 -14.98 -4.17 -10.53
N TYR A 44 -14.36 -3.92 -11.67
CA TYR A 44 -13.87 -2.61 -12.10
C TYR A 44 -14.08 -2.48 -13.61
N GLU A 45 -13.99 -1.25 -14.10
CA GLU A 45 -14.13 -0.95 -15.51
C GLU A 45 -13.06 0.05 -15.94
N ASP A 46 -12.47 -0.22 -17.10
CA ASP A 46 -11.56 0.71 -17.78
C ASP A 46 -12.39 1.70 -18.60
N VAL A 47 -12.11 2.98 -18.40
CA VAL A 47 -12.68 4.02 -19.24
C VAL A 47 -12.01 3.95 -20.62
N THR A 48 -12.77 4.24 -21.68
CA THR A 48 -12.24 4.29 -23.05
C THR A 48 -10.92 5.08 -23.13
N PRO A 49 -9.80 4.44 -23.50
CA PRO A 49 -8.50 5.10 -23.56
C PRO A 49 -8.52 6.29 -24.53
N ASN A 50 -7.76 7.34 -24.18
CA ASN A 50 -7.60 8.57 -24.96
C ASN A 50 -8.91 9.32 -25.24
N SER A 51 -9.87 9.27 -24.31
CA SER A 51 -11.15 9.96 -24.40
C SER A 51 -11.44 10.76 -23.13
N GLU A 52 -11.09 12.05 -23.13
CA GLU A 52 -11.45 12.98 -22.04
C GLU A 52 -12.97 13.06 -21.84
N THR A 53 -13.77 12.87 -22.91
CA THR A 53 -15.24 12.79 -22.83
C THR A 53 -15.70 11.56 -22.05
N SER A 54 -15.11 10.39 -22.29
CA SER A 54 -15.46 9.17 -21.55
C SER A 54 -15.00 9.29 -20.09
N LEU A 55 -13.81 9.84 -19.85
CA LEU A 55 -13.31 10.13 -18.51
C LEU A 55 -14.23 11.11 -17.78
N GLN A 56 -14.72 12.15 -18.44
CA GLN A 56 -15.63 13.13 -17.84
C GLN A 56 -16.92 12.48 -17.37
N LYS A 57 -17.49 11.59 -18.19
CA LYS A 57 -18.69 10.82 -17.82
C LYS A 57 -18.45 9.94 -16.60
N ALA A 58 -17.30 9.25 -16.54
CA ALA A 58 -16.96 8.42 -15.39
C ALA A 58 -16.78 9.26 -14.11
N VAL A 59 -16.00 10.35 -14.20
CA VAL A 59 -15.74 11.27 -13.07
C VAL A 59 -17.03 11.94 -12.55
N ALA A 60 -18.03 12.15 -13.41
CA ALA A 60 -19.33 12.67 -13.01
C ALA A 60 -20.12 11.71 -12.10
N ASN A 61 -19.82 10.41 -12.13
CA ASN A 61 -20.50 9.41 -11.32
C ASN A 61 -19.72 9.06 -10.04
N GLN A 62 -18.38 9.03 -10.11
CA GLN A 62 -17.51 8.70 -8.99
C GLN A 62 -16.06 9.12 -9.26
N PRO A 63 -15.19 9.17 -8.24
CA PRO A 63 -13.75 9.30 -8.45
C PRO A 63 -13.19 8.19 -9.37
N VAL A 64 -12.29 8.57 -10.27
CA VAL A 64 -11.65 7.64 -11.22
C VAL A 64 -10.15 7.62 -10.94
N SER A 65 -9.57 6.42 -10.86
CA SER A 65 -8.13 6.28 -10.76
C SER A 65 -7.53 6.53 -12.14
N VAL A 66 -6.51 7.37 -12.24
CA VAL A 66 -5.84 7.71 -13.50
C VAL A 66 -4.32 7.67 -13.33
N ALA A 67 -3.61 7.32 -14.40
CA ALA A 67 -2.15 7.44 -14.47
C ALA A 67 -1.75 8.73 -15.20
N ILE A 68 -0.67 9.37 -14.77
CA ILE A 68 -0.11 10.57 -15.38
C ILE A 68 1.42 10.48 -15.45
N GLU A 69 2.02 11.34 -16.28
CA GLU A 69 3.44 11.70 -16.17
C GLU A 69 3.62 12.84 -15.16
N ALA A 70 4.19 12.53 -14.00
CA ALA A 70 4.45 13.45 -12.89
C ALA A 70 5.94 13.76 -12.69
N GLY A 71 6.85 13.05 -13.37
CA GLY A 71 8.30 13.25 -13.27
C GLY A 71 8.83 14.60 -13.77
N GLY A 72 8.04 15.35 -14.53
CA GLY A 72 8.44 16.65 -15.07
C GLY A 72 8.58 17.76 -14.01
N ARG A 73 9.62 18.59 -14.13
CA ARG A 73 9.89 19.72 -13.19
C ARG A 73 8.69 20.67 -13.02
N ALA A 74 7.92 20.92 -14.08
CA ALA A 74 6.76 21.79 -14.01
C ALA A 74 5.68 21.22 -13.08
N PHE A 75 5.45 19.90 -13.13
CA PHE A 75 4.47 19.22 -12.27
C PHE A 75 4.97 19.15 -10.83
N GLN A 76 6.22 18.75 -10.61
CA GLN A 76 6.81 18.68 -9.27
C GLN A 76 6.72 20.00 -8.49
N LEU A 77 6.92 21.14 -9.18
CA LEU A 77 6.90 22.48 -8.59
C LEU A 77 5.54 23.18 -8.64
N TYR A 78 4.47 22.46 -9.02
CA TYR A 78 3.13 23.02 -9.02
C TYR A 78 2.72 23.46 -7.62
N SER A 79 2.09 24.65 -7.53
CA SER A 79 1.61 25.23 -6.28
C SER A 79 0.12 25.61 -6.33
N SER A 80 -0.34 26.25 -7.41
CA SER A 80 -1.74 26.66 -7.55
C SER A 80 -2.12 27.01 -8.99
N GLY A 81 -3.41 27.16 -9.23
CA GLY A 81 -3.98 27.54 -10.52
C GLY A 81 -4.23 26.36 -11.45
N ILE A 82 -4.73 26.63 -12.66
CA ILE A 82 -4.87 25.57 -13.67
C ILE A 82 -3.48 25.24 -14.23
N PHE A 83 -3.03 24.01 -14.00
CA PHE A 83 -1.76 23.49 -14.47
C PHE A 83 -1.77 23.34 -16.00
N THR A 84 -1.07 24.28 -16.64
CA THR A 84 -0.81 24.30 -18.10
C THR A 84 0.64 23.95 -18.43
N GLY A 85 1.44 23.56 -17.44
CA GLY A 85 2.86 23.24 -17.58
C GLY A 85 3.15 22.12 -18.58
N LYS A 86 4.42 22.01 -18.97
CA LYS A 86 4.88 20.95 -19.89
C LYS A 86 4.95 19.60 -19.14
N CYS A 87 4.38 18.58 -19.77
CA CYS A 87 4.49 17.17 -19.44
C CYS A 87 4.26 16.37 -20.74
N GLY A 88 4.81 15.16 -20.82
CA GLY A 88 4.58 14.19 -21.88
C GLY A 88 3.49 13.18 -21.51
N THR A 89 3.71 11.93 -21.89
CA THR A 89 2.79 10.80 -21.66
C THR A 89 3.55 9.54 -21.22
N ALA A 90 4.78 9.69 -20.70
CA ALA A 90 5.50 8.58 -20.08
C ALA A 90 4.95 8.37 -18.67
N LEU A 91 3.82 7.65 -18.58
CA LEU A 91 3.09 7.47 -17.34
C LEU A 91 3.98 6.85 -16.25
N ASP A 92 4.07 7.51 -15.10
CA ASP A 92 4.96 7.14 -14.00
C ASP A 92 4.32 7.25 -12.61
N HIS A 93 3.09 7.80 -12.53
CA HIS A 93 2.45 8.11 -11.25
C HIS A 93 0.93 7.91 -11.29
N GLY A 94 0.39 7.22 -10.29
CA GLY A 94 -1.04 7.00 -10.11
C GLY A 94 -1.68 8.05 -9.19
N VAL A 95 -2.81 8.61 -9.62
CA VAL A 95 -3.59 9.64 -8.91
C VAL A 95 -5.09 9.39 -9.09
N ALA A 96 -5.95 10.22 -8.48
CA ALA A 96 -7.40 10.13 -8.65
C ALA A 96 -7.99 11.43 -9.20
N ALA A 97 -8.73 11.33 -10.31
CA ALA A 97 -9.60 12.41 -10.79
C ALA A 97 -10.89 12.39 -9.97
N VAL A 98 -11.13 13.44 -9.19
CA VAL A 98 -12.27 13.53 -8.24
C VAL A 98 -13.32 14.55 -8.65
N GLY A 99 -13.10 15.23 -9.76
CA GLY A 99 -14.03 16.23 -10.29
C GLY A 99 -13.46 16.94 -11.51
N TYR A 100 -14.22 17.90 -12.03
CA TYR A 100 -13.82 18.78 -13.12
C TYR A 100 -14.59 20.09 -13.02
N GLY A 101 -14.10 21.12 -13.69
CA GLY A 101 -14.76 22.42 -13.73
C GLY A 101 -14.27 23.29 -14.88
N THR A 102 -14.72 24.54 -14.86
CA THR A 102 -14.32 25.60 -15.78
C THR A 102 -14.10 26.87 -14.98
N GLU A 103 -12.99 27.55 -15.19
CA GLU A 103 -12.69 28.85 -14.57
C GLU A 103 -12.12 29.79 -15.64
N ASN A 104 -12.72 30.97 -15.80
CA ASN A 104 -12.29 31.98 -16.78
C ASN A 104 -12.14 31.43 -18.22
N GLY A 105 -13.07 30.55 -18.63
CA GLY A 105 -13.06 29.93 -19.96
C GLY A 105 -12.01 28.81 -20.14
N LYS A 106 -11.34 28.38 -19.06
CA LYS A 106 -10.42 27.24 -19.08
C LYS A 106 -11.00 26.06 -18.31
N ASP A 107 -11.06 24.92 -18.98
CA ASP A 107 -11.50 23.68 -18.39
C ASP A 107 -10.39 23.01 -17.62
N TYR A 108 -10.74 22.36 -16.50
CA TYR A 108 -9.78 21.62 -15.69
C TYR A 108 -10.39 20.35 -15.07
N TRP A 109 -9.53 19.38 -14.80
CA TRP A 109 -9.73 18.26 -13.88
C TRP A 109 -9.34 18.67 -12.47
N ILE A 110 -10.04 18.17 -11.45
CA ILE A 110 -9.61 18.25 -10.06
C ILE A 110 -8.99 16.89 -9.73
N VAL A 111 -7.68 16.88 -9.51
CA VAL A 111 -6.91 15.65 -9.30
C VAL A 111 -6.34 15.63 -7.89
N ARG A 112 -6.66 14.58 -7.13
CA ARG A 112 -6.11 14.32 -5.80
C ARG A 112 -4.76 13.61 -5.93
N ASN A 113 -3.72 14.19 -5.35
CA ASN A 113 -2.39 13.60 -5.29
C ASN A 113 -2.12 12.96 -3.91
N SER A 114 -1.00 12.25 -3.78
CA SER A 114 -0.56 11.53 -2.57
C SER A 114 0.72 12.11 -1.94
N TRP A 115 1.16 13.31 -2.35
CA TRP A 115 2.38 13.98 -1.84
C TRP A 115 2.15 14.91 -0.64
N GLY A 116 1.07 14.68 0.11
CA GLY A 116 0.70 15.47 1.28
C GLY A 116 0.06 16.82 0.96
N LYS A 117 -0.47 17.46 2.02
CA LYS A 117 -1.26 18.70 1.89
C LYS A 117 -0.43 19.95 1.58
N SER A 118 0.88 19.90 1.81
CA SER A 118 1.79 21.03 1.53
C SER A 118 2.08 21.21 0.05
N TRP A 119 1.77 20.22 -0.78
CA TRP A 119 1.96 20.28 -2.22
C TRP A 119 0.70 20.76 -2.93
N GLY A 120 0.85 21.62 -3.95
CA GLY A 120 -0.27 22.11 -4.74
C GLY A 120 -1.35 22.83 -3.92
N GLU A 121 -2.60 22.66 -4.34
CA GLU A 121 -3.77 23.24 -3.69
C GLU A 121 -4.26 22.29 -2.60
N SER A 122 -3.59 22.28 -1.45
CA SER A 122 -3.90 21.37 -0.32
C SER A 122 -3.82 19.87 -0.69
N GLY A 123 -2.85 19.49 -1.53
CA GLY A 123 -2.67 18.12 -2.04
C GLY A 123 -3.37 17.85 -3.37
N TYR A 124 -4.00 18.85 -3.97
CA TYR A 124 -4.70 18.74 -5.26
C TYR A 124 -4.00 19.54 -6.36
N VAL A 125 -4.26 19.15 -7.61
CA VAL A 125 -3.92 19.93 -8.80
C VAL A 125 -5.15 20.12 -9.66
N ARG A 126 -5.35 21.34 -10.15
CA ARG A 126 -6.33 21.62 -11.21
C ARG A 126 -5.65 21.44 -12.55
N MET A 127 -5.79 20.29 -13.18
CA MET A 127 -5.07 19.96 -14.41
C MET A 127 -5.85 20.40 -15.65
N GLU A 128 -5.22 21.10 -16.60
CA GLU A 128 -5.88 21.55 -17.83
C GLU A 128 -6.60 20.39 -18.56
N ARG A 129 -7.85 20.63 -18.97
CA ARG A 129 -8.75 19.65 -19.60
C ARG A 129 -9.16 20.12 -20.99
N ASN A 130 -9.59 19.18 -21.83
CA ASN A 130 -10.04 19.43 -23.21
C ASN A 130 -8.93 20.03 -24.08
N ILE A 131 -7.74 19.47 -23.96
CA ILE A 131 -6.61 19.85 -24.81
C ILE A 131 -6.69 19.13 -26.16
N LYS A 132 -5.87 19.55 -27.14
CA LYS A 132 -5.85 18.92 -28.47
C LYS A 132 -5.37 17.46 -28.46
N ALA A 133 -4.53 17.09 -27.49
CA ALA A 133 -4.01 15.74 -27.38
C ALA A 133 -5.06 14.82 -26.76
N SER A 134 -5.42 13.75 -27.47
CA SER A 134 -6.44 12.78 -27.02
C SER A 134 -6.04 12.03 -25.74
N SER A 135 -4.74 11.92 -25.45
CA SER A 135 -4.20 11.40 -24.20
C SER A 135 -4.56 12.26 -22.97
N GLY A 136 -5.06 13.49 -23.18
CA GLY A 136 -5.27 14.47 -22.12
C GLY A 136 -3.95 15.03 -21.58
N LYS A 137 -4.05 16.03 -20.72
CA LYS A 137 -2.86 16.64 -20.09
C LYS A 137 -2.10 15.60 -19.28
N CYS A 138 -0.79 15.51 -19.50
CA CYS A 138 0.10 14.55 -18.85
C CYS A 138 -0.31 13.06 -19.01
N GLY A 139 -1.13 12.73 -20.01
CA GLY A 139 -1.60 11.37 -20.22
C GLY A 139 -2.79 10.93 -19.34
N ILE A 140 -3.46 11.86 -18.67
CA ILE A 140 -4.56 11.55 -17.72
C ILE A 140 -5.69 10.68 -18.30
N ALA A 141 -5.91 10.69 -19.61
CA ALA A 141 -6.94 9.90 -20.28
C ALA A 141 -6.43 8.58 -20.86
N VAL A 142 -5.16 8.20 -20.65
CA VAL A 142 -4.56 7.01 -21.28
C VAL A 142 -4.95 5.72 -20.55
N GLU A 143 -4.77 5.65 -19.22
CA GLU A 143 -5.11 4.47 -18.39
C GLU A 143 -6.08 4.76 -17.22
N PRO A 144 -7.27 5.34 -17.48
CA PRO A 144 -8.31 5.56 -16.47
C PRO A 144 -9.12 4.30 -16.14
N SER A 145 -9.29 3.99 -14.85
CA SER A 145 -10.17 2.91 -14.39
C SER A 145 -10.85 3.20 -13.04
N TYR A 146 -11.99 2.57 -12.79
CA TYR A 146 -12.76 2.77 -11.56
C TYR A 146 -13.38 1.47 -11.05
N PRO A 147 -13.55 1.30 -9.72
CA PRO A 147 -14.22 0.15 -9.16
C PRO A 147 -15.74 0.23 -9.35
N LEU A 148 -16.38 -0.93 -9.40
CA LEU A 148 -17.83 -1.09 -9.44
C LEU A 148 -18.31 -1.72 -8.14
N LYS A 149 -19.36 -1.15 -7.56
CA LYS A 149 -20.04 -1.68 -6.38
C LYS A 149 -21.55 -1.73 -6.60
N LYS A 150 -22.12 -2.91 -6.39
CA LYS A 150 -23.54 -3.26 -6.54
C LYS A 150 -24.13 -3.75 -5.21
N GLY A 151 -23.34 -4.45 -4.40
CA GLY A 151 -23.76 -4.98 -3.11
C GLY A 151 -23.41 -4.09 -1.92
N GLU A 152 -24.07 -4.33 -0.79
CA GLU A 152 -23.66 -3.76 0.49
C GLU A 152 -22.30 -4.30 0.94
N ASN A 153 -21.62 -3.55 1.80
CA ASN A 153 -20.40 -4.03 2.44
C ASN A 153 -20.73 -5.14 3.46
N PRO A 154 -19.79 -6.05 3.74
CA PRO A 154 -19.95 -6.99 4.84
C PRO A 154 -20.16 -6.24 6.17
N PRO A 155 -20.87 -6.84 7.13
CA PRO A 155 -20.98 -6.27 8.47
C PRO A 155 -19.58 -6.05 9.04
N ASN A 156 -19.33 -4.87 9.61
CA ASN A 156 -18.04 -4.56 10.21
C ASN A 156 -17.75 -5.58 11.32
N PRO A 157 -16.68 -6.40 11.22
CA PRO A 157 -16.39 -7.44 12.20
C PRO A 157 -15.91 -6.89 13.55
N GLY A 158 -15.76 -5.57 13.70
CA GLY A 158 -15.16 -4.92 14.86
C GLY A 158 -13.67 -4.66 14.64
N PRO A 159 -13.00 -3.98 15.59
CA PRO A 159 -11.61 -3.61 15.45
C PRO A 159 -10.72 -4.85 15.36
N THR A 160 -9.76 -4.83 14.44
CA THR A 160 -8.84 -5.95 14.27
C THR A 160 -7.90 -6.05 15.48
N PRO A 161 -7.64 -7.25 16.04
CA PRO A 161 -6.66 -7.40 17.11
C PRO A 161 -5.31 -6.79 16.71
N PRO A 162 -4.60 -6.10 17.61
CA PRO A 162 -3.26 -5.63 17.31
C PRO A 162 -2.38 -6.83 16.96
N SER A 163 -1.49 -6.67 15.99
CA SER A 163 -0.46 -7.67 15.69
C SER A 163 0.28 -8.02 16.97
N PRO A 164 0.61 -9.30 17.20
CA PRO A 164 1.51 -9.65 18.28
C PRO A 164 2.79 -8.83 18.12
N THR A 165 3.24 -8.21 19.21
CA THR A 165 4.51 -7.49 19.23
C THR A 165 5.59 -8.47 18.78
N PRO A 166 6.38 -8.15 17.73
CA PRO A 166 7.48 -9.01 17.32
C PRO A 166 8.36 -9.31 18.53
N PRO A 167 8.85 -10.54 18.70
CA PRO A 167 9.76 -10.85 19.79
C PRO A 167 10.95 -9.90 19.72
N PRO A 168 11.48 -9.45 20.87
CA PRO A 168 12.60 -8.52 20.89
C PRO A 168 13.77 -9.12 20.11
N THR A 169 14.23 -8.41 19.09
CA THR A 169 15.41 -8.76 18.31
C THR A 169 16.71 -8.40 19.04
N VAL A 170 16.61 -7.60 20.10
CA VAL A 170 17.72 -7.26 21.00
C VAL A 170 17.95 -8.42 21.96
N CYS A 171 19.08 -9.09 21.82
CA CYS A 171 19.41 -10.25 22.63
C CYS A 171 20.12 -9.83 23.92
N ASP A 172 21.02 -8.85 23.83
CA ASP A 172 21.66 -8.17 24.94
C ASP A 172 22.11 -6.75 24.54
N ASN A 173 22.96 -6.10 25.35
CA ASN A 173 23.45 -4.74 25.10
C ASN A 173 24.38 -4.61 23.88
N TYR A 174 24.90 -5.72 23.34
CA TYR A 174 25.93 -5.76 22.29
C TYR A 174 25.49 -6.52 21.04
N TYR A 175 24.43 -7.32 21.12
CA TYR A 175 23.98 -8.19 20.05
C TYR A 175 22.49 -8.01 19.75
N THR A 176 22.18 -7.84 18.47
CA THR A 176 20.82 -7.69 17.96
C THR A 176 20.69 -8.50 16.67
N CYS A 177 19.61 -9.24 16.59
CA CYS A 177 19.27 -10.04 15.44
C CYS A 177 18.48 -9.22 14.39
N PRO A 178 18.50 -9.61 13.11
CA PRO A 178 17.65 -9.00 12.08
C PRO A 178 16.15 -9.10 12.40
N ASP A 179 15.34 -8.23 11.82
CA ASP A 179 13.88 -8.32 11.93
C ASP A 179 13.38 -9.71 11.49
N SER A 180 12.32 -10.21 12.12
CA SER A 180 11.74 -11.56 11.89
C SER A 180 12.64 -12.74 12.27
N THR A 181 13.67 -12.51 13.10
CA THR A 181 14.53 -13.58 13.65
C THR A 181 14.53 -13.54 15.17
N THR A 182 14.86 -14.68 15.80
CA THR A 182 14.81 -14.83 17.26
C THR A 182 16.20 -15.08 17.83
N CYS A 183 16.53 -14.43 18.95
CA CYS A 183 17.79 -14.63 19.65
C CYS A 183 17.95 -16.08 20.13
N CYS A 184 19.10 -16.68 19.83
CA CYS A 184 19.46 -18.02 20.29
C CYS A 184 20.78 -17.95 21.06
N CYS A 185 20.79 -18.43 22.30
CA CYS A 185 22.02 -18.45 23.08
C CYS A 185 22.90 -19.61 22.62
N ILE A 186 23.99 -19.30 21.90
CA ILE A 186 24.89 -20.32 21.34
C ILE A 186 26.01 -20.71 22.32
N TYR A 187 26.26 -19.87 23.33
CA TYR A 187 27.22 -20.15 24.38
C TYR A 187 26.70 -19.64 25.72
N GLU A 188 26.17 -20.55 26.52
CA GLU A 188 25.65 -20.29 27.85
C GLU A 188 26.64 -20.75 28.93
N TYR A 189 26.80 -19.94 29.98
CA TYR A 189 27.46 -20.39 31.20
C TYR A 189 26.69 -19.89 32.43
N GLY A 190 26.16 -20.82 33.21
CA GLY A 190 25.33 -20.53 34.37
C GLY A 190 23.95 -20.02 33.96
N LYS A 191 23.68 -18.72 34.17
CA LYS A 191 22.44 -18.04 33.77
C LYS A 191 22.68 -16.93 32.74
N TYR A 192 23.90 -16.88 32.21
CA TYR A 192 24.35 -15.81 31.33
C TYR A 192 24.67 -16.36 29.96
N CYS A 193 24.14 -15.71 28.95
CA CYS A 193 24.54 -15.93 27.57
C CYS A 193 25.75 -15.06 27.24
N TYR A 194 26.82 -15.68 26.73
CA TYR A 194 28.06 -15.00 26.37
C TYR A 194 28.25 -14.86 24.85
N ALA A 195 27.50 -15.63 24.06
CA ALA A 195 27.44 -15.46 22.62
C ALA A 195 26.04 -15.80 22.10
N TRP A 196 25.62 -15.03 21.10
CA TRP A 196 24.29 -15.12 20.50
C TRP A 196 24.37 -15.49 19.03
N GLY A 197 23.37 -16.25 18.58
CA GLY A 197 23.02 -16.49 17.20
C GLY A 197 21.58 -16.05 16.93
N CYS A 198 21.17 -16.11 15.66
CA CYS A 198 19.80 -15.73 15.27
C CYS A 198 19.12 -16.92 14.60
N CYS A 199 18.03 -17.38 15.20
CA CYS A 199 17.12 -18.33 14.58
C CYS A 199 16.39 -17.64 13.42
N PRO A 200 16.39 -18.21 12.19
CA PRO A 200 15.82 -17.58 11.00
C PRO A 200 14.28 -17.65 10.96
N LEU A 201 13.65 -17.66 12.13
CA LEU A 201 12.21 -17.78 12.32
C LEU A 201 11.78 -16.82 13.43
N GLU A 202 10.60 -16.24 13.27
CA GLU A 202 9.99 -15.36 14.25
C GLU A 202 9.42 -16.19 15.42
N GLY A 203 9.70 -15.79 16.65
CA GLY A 203 9.25 -16.48 17.85
C GLY A 203 9.83 -17.90 18.01
N ALA A 204 10.94 -18.20 17.33
CA ALA A 204 11.52 -19.52 17.36
C ALA A 204 12.08 -19.87 18.75
N THR A 205 11.91 -21.13 19.14
CA THR A 205 12.56 -21.69 20.33
C THR A 205 13.98 -22.11 19.96
N CYS A 206 14.98 -21.52 20.62
CA CYS A 206 16.38 -21.97 20.57
C CYS A 206 16.49 -23.26 21.39
N CYS A 207 16.91 -24.36 20.75
CA CYS A 207 16.97 -25.66 21.39
C CYS A 207 18.19 -25.80 22.31
N ASP A 208 18.13 -26.78 23.23
CA ASP A 208 19.19 -27.06 24.20
C ASP A 208 20.53 -27.49 23.58
N ASP A 209 20.54 -27.81 22.28
CA ASP A 209 21.77 -28.06 21.52
C ASP A 209 22.48 -26.77 21.09
N HIS A 210 21.92 -25.61 21.43
CA HIS A 210 22.46 -24.28 21.15
C HIS A 210 22.68 -24.01 19.65
N TYR A 211 22.02 -24.77 18.78
CA TYR A 211 22.22 -24.69 17.33
C TYR A 211 20.91 -24.80 16.55
N SER A 212 20.00 -25.67 17.00
CA SER A 212 18.72 -25.91 16.36
C SER A 212 17.68 -24.90 16.81
N CYS A 213 16.75 -24.59 15.91
CA CYS A 213 15.65 -23.67 16.17
C CYS A 213 14.33 -24.34 15.77
N CYS A 214 13.35 -24.31 16.67
CA CYS A 214 12.01 -24.79 16.38
C CYS A 214 11.04 -23.62 16.18
N PRO A 215 10.13 -23.69 15.20
CA PRO A 215 9.13 -22.66 14.96
C PRO A 215 8.21 -22.50 16.17
N HIS A 216 7.62 -21.31 16.34
CA HIS A 216 6.72 -21.03 17.46
C HIS A 216 5.50 -21.96 17.51
N GLU A 217 5.04 -22.45 16.35
CA GLU A 217 3.92 -23.38 16.23
C GLU A 217 4.23 -24.79 16.77
N TYR A 218 5.51 -25.18 16.80
CA TYR A 218 6.00 -26.48 17.27
C TYR A 218 7.23 -26.26 18.16
N PRO A 219 7.08 -25.65 19.35
CA PRO A 219 8.21 -25.13 20.12
C PRO A 219 9.02 -26.23 20.82
N ILE A 220 8.55 -27.47 20.85
CA ILE A 220 9.21 -28.54 21.62
C ILE A 220 10.35 -29.13 20.78
N CYS A 221 11.58 -28.88 21.20
CA CYS A 221 12.77 -29.42 20.57
C CYS A 221 12.96 -30.91 20.90
N ASN A 222 12.99 -31.76 19.87
CA ASN A 222 13.49 -33.12 19.96
C ASN A 222 14.84 -33.22 19.25
N VAL A 223 15.89 -32.76 19.94
CA VAL A 223 17.26 -32.70 19.40
C VAL A 223 17.83 -34.07 19.02
N GLN A 224 17.35 -35.17 19.64
CA GLN A 224 17.81 -36.53 19.32
C GLN A 224 17.28 -37.02 17.97
N GLN A 225 16.05 -36.62 17.63
CA GLN A 225 15.41 -37.01 16.36
C GLN A 225 15.49 -35.91 15.29
N GLY A 226 15.96 -34.72 15.65
CA GLY A 226 16.01 -33.56 14.75
C GLY A 226 14.62 -33.07 14.36
N THR A 227 13.65 -33.14 15.28
CA THR A 227 12.25 -32.76 15.03
C THR A 227 11.76 -31.70 16.01
N CYS A 228 10.74 -30.96 15.58
CA CYS A 228 10.00 -29.99 16.39
C CYS A 228 8.58 -30.52 16.58
N LEU A 229 8.07 -30.47 17.82
CA LEU A 229 6.77 -31.01 18.22
C LEU A 229 5.83 -29.93 18.78
#